data_AF-A0AAE3XDD3-F1
#
_entry.id   AF-A0AAE3XDD3-F1
#
_cell.length_a   1.000
_cell.length_b   1.000
_cell.length_c   1.000
_cell.angle_alpha   90.00
_cell.angle_beta   90.00
_cell.angle_gamma   90.00
#
_symmetry.space_group_name_H-M   'P 1'
#
loop_
_entity.id
_entity.type
_entity.pdbx_description
1 polymer ?
#
loop_
_entity_poly.entity_id
_entity_poly.type
_entity_poly.pdbx_seq_one_letter_code
_entity_poly.pdbx_strand_id
1 'polypeptide(L)'
;MLFLSALLLIVAFLTGSAPLGHAVLSRAGVNVRVNNPHNLGVENVLYRVGPQLAAVTALLDAAKGLLAVLMAASLGQPEVTVMAALAAYLGHLNPPRALFGDTPPRGRGNLVLLGVLAGLAVTGALPLWVCALPVLVYAAVAGFFGFVSAATLAGLLAFTLAVAALPLGPAAKLAALGLLVAATWRFKENIGRMLDGTEPRLGEAVPLAGRRSDEVVAAFMIHPMNLENFWSARRFAWLRPLVEKGIVSERSVRQMADSLRPMKIGELHGIRTVDGKSIRCYLLSSPLLPDVFRDNPDLATRRAIEGARLAQELGAEVFGLGAFWSVVGNKGIDVQAAVPELTITNGGAYTSGTIKAAIPGILEHFAAEGRDLKHATAAVVGANGVVAFGIARTIAPQVAKLIMIGRDAERLERTAATLRRAAKDTEIIATTSYDTLKDADLIFTATSDPNPVIFPQHVKSGAWIFDEGRPADVDESVQAIPGVRVIPGGVVRPPGGMTSNIDLQFGEGQVPACLAETLIIAATGEHHRKSLGQQTLTENINFFVEQAEKLGFQVVD
;
A
#
# COMPACT_ATOMS: atom_id res chain seq x y z
N MET A 1 7.90 47.54 -19.17
CA MET A 1 7.17 46.93 -18.03
C MET A 1 6.95 45.44 -18.21
N LEU A 2 6.36 44.95 -19.32
CA LEU A 2 6.09 43.52 -19.53
C LEU A 2 7.30 42.59 -19.32
N PHE A 3 8.46 42.94 -19.89
CA PHE A 3 9.71 42.16 -19.72
C PHE A 3 10.12 42.04 -18.25
N LEU A 4 10.07 43.15 -17.50
CA LEU A 4 10.46 43.18 -16.09
C LEU A 4 9.46 42.41 -15.22
N SER A 5 8.16 42.50 -15.51
CA SER A 5 7.14 41.67 -14.86
C SER A 5 7.41 40.17 -15.10
N ALA A 6 7.67 39.78 -16.36
CA ALA A 6 7.99 38.39 -16.69
C ALA A 6 9.25 37.90 -15.97
N LEU A 7 10.31 38.72 -15.95
CA LEU A 7 11.54 38.42 -15.24
C LEU A 7 11.30 38.21 -13.74
N LEU A 8 10.54 39.10 -13.09
CA LEU A 8 10.24 38.98 -11.65
C LEU A 8 9.37 37.76 -11.33
N LEU A 9 8.46 37.37 -12.22
CA LEU A 9 7.69 36.12 -12.05
C LEU A 9 8.58 34.89 -12.15
N ILE A 10 9.55 34.88 -13.08
CA ILE A 10 10.55 33.81 -13.18
C ILE A 10 11.40 33.76 -11.90
N VAL A 11 11.88 34.92 -11.42
CA VAL A 11 12.65 35.01 -10.19
C VAL A 11 11.82 34.57 -8.97
N ALA A 12 10.55 34.93 -8.89
CA ALA A 12 9.63 34.47 -7.84
C ALA A 12 9.48 32.94 -7.86
N PHE A 13 9.32 32.34 -9.04
CA PHE A 13 9.29 30.88 -9.20
C PHE A 13 10.59 30.22 -8.74
N LEU A 14 11.76 30.75 -9.15
CA LEU A 14 13.06 30.23 -8.74
C LEU A 14 13.31 30.38 -7.23
N THR A 15 12.85 31.49 -6.66
CA THR A 15 12.92 31.75 -5.21
C THR A 15 12.07 30.75 -4.43
N GLY A 16 10.84 30.51 -4.86
CA GLY A 16 9.99 29.46 -4.29
C GLY A 16 10.58 28.05 -4.42
N SER A 17 11.28 27.80 -5.54
CA SER A 17 11.98 26.56 -5.84
C SER A 17 13.26 26.36 -5.02
N ALA A 18 13.75 27.36 -4.30
CA ALA A 18 15.03 27.26 -3.60
C ALA A 18 15.01 26.14 -2.53
N PRO A 19 15.94 25.17 -2.56
CA PRO A 19 15.99 24.01 -1.65
C PRO A 19 16.49 24.34 -0.25
N LEU A 20 16.21 25.52 0.30
CA LEU A 20 16.87 26.00 1.53
C LEU A 20 16.63 25.08 2.74
N GLY A 21 15.38 24.68 2.99
CA GLY A 21 15.06 23.75 4.08
C GLY A 21 15.67 22.37 3.87
N HIS A 22 15.62 21.86 2.63
CA HIS A 22 16.28 20.60 2.27
C HIS A 22 17.79 20.66 2.53
N ALA A 23 18.44 21.74 2.13
CA ALA A 23 19.88 21.92 2.25
C ALA A 23 20.35 22.04 3.72
N VAL A 24 19.50 22.57 4.62
CA VAL A 24 19.75 22.58 6.07
C VAL A 24 19.63 21.18 6.64
N LEU A 25 18.55 20.46 6.33
CA LEU A 25 18.31 19.11 6.85
C LEU A 25 19.37 18.10 6.36
N SER A 26 19.73 18.15 5.09
CA SER A 26 20.79 17.28 4.53
C SER A 26 22.13 17.51 5.20
N ARG A 27 22.49 18.76 5.53
CA ARG A 27 23.73 19.08 6.28
C ARG A 27 23.70 18.60 7.72
N ALA A 28 22.52 18.49 8.31
CA ALA A 28 22.31 17.91 9.63
C ALA A 28 22.28 16.36 9.61
N GLY A 29 22.56 15.72 8.47
CA GLY A 29 22.54 14.25 8.34
C GLY A 29 21.14 13.65 8.26
N VAL A 30 20.09 14.46 8.14
CA VAL A 30 18.71 13.98 8.05
C VAL A 30 18.42 13.53 6.62
N ASN A 31 17.99 12.28 6.45
CA ASN A 31 17.49 11.80 5.16
C ASN A 31 16.13 12.44 4.84
N VAL A 32 16.19 13.55 4.12
CA VAL A 32 15.06 14.34 3.62
C VAL A 32 14.10 13.59 2.71
N ARG A 33 14.48 12.44 2.15
CA ARG A 33 13.57 11.61 1.33
C ARG A 33 12.48 10.95 2.18
N VAL A 34 12.81 10.64 3.44
CA VAL A 34 11.86 10.03 4.37
C VAL A 34 10.82 11.07 4.83
N ASN A 35 11.14 12.37 4.72
CA ASN A 35 10.23 13.46 5.02
C ASN A 35 9.25 13.65 3.85
N ASN A 36 8.10 12.97 3.95
CA ASN A 36 7.10 12.89 2.88
C ASN A 36 5.76 13.59 3.22
N PRO A 37 5.09 14.30 2.28
CA PRO A 37 3.79 14.96 2.47
C PRO A 37 2.66 14.07 3.03
N HIS A 38 2.76 12.75 2.85
CA HIS A 38 1.86 11.74 3.40
C HIS A 38 1.96 11.64 4.93
N ASN A 39 3.15 11.88 5.49
CA ASN A 39 3.41 11.86 6.94
C ASN A 39 3.90 13.21 7.51
N LEU A 40 4.14 14.23 6.70
CA LEU A 40 4.67 15.52 7.16
C LEU A 40 3.57 16.43 7.72
N GLY A 41 3.11 16.10 8.92
CA GLY A 41 2.68 17.13 9.88
C GLY A 41 3.90 17.83 10.47
N VAL A 42 3.71 19.07 10.93
CA VAL A 42 4.76 19.84 11.64
C VAL A 42 5.33 19.03 12.82
N GLU A 43 4.48 18.28 13.51
CA GLU A 43 4.86 17.39 14.62
C GLU A 43 5.84 16.28 14.22
N ASN A 44 5.67 15.67 13.04
CA ASN A 44 6.56 14.62 12.58
C ASN A 44 7.90 15.17 12.09
N VAL A 45 7.89 16.39 11.53
CA VAL A 45 9.14 17.13 11.29
C VAL A 45 9.83 17.39 12.62
N LEU A 46 9.13 18.00 13.58
CA LEU A 46 9.65 18.31 14.91
C LEU A 46 10.24 17.09 15.61
N TYR A 47 9.55 15.95 15.57
CA TYR A 47 10.02 14.70 16.16
C TYR A 47 11.32 14.22 15.51
N ARG A 48 11.40 14.23 14.17
CA ARG A 48 12.55 13.69 13.45
C ARG A 48 13.79 14.56 13.47
N VAL A 49 13.61 15.89 13.43
CA VAL A 49 14.72 16.84 13.23
C VAL A 49 14.95 17.74 14.44
N GLY A 50 14.08 17.68 15.43
CA GLY A 50 14.10 18.55 16.61
C GLY A 50 13.49 19.94 16.36
N PRO A 51 13.16 20.67 17.43
CA PRO A 51 12.47 21.97 17.35
C PRO A 51 13.28 23.05 16.64
N GLN A 52 14.60 23.07 16.83
CA GLN A 52 15.48 24.09 16.25
C GLN A 52 15.53 23.98 14.72
N LEU A 53 15.84 22.80 14.18
CA LEU A 53 15.91 22.59 12.74
C LEU A 53 14.54 22.72 12.07
N ALA A 54 13.47 22.24 12.73
CA ALA A 54 12.10 22.43 12.24
C ALA A 54 11.73 23.92 12.14
N ALA A 55 12.05 24.73 13.16
CA ALA A 55 11.81 26.17 13.13
C ALA A 55 12.62 26.88 12.03
N VAL A 56 13.91 26.54 11.89
CA VAL A 56 14.77 27.12 10.85
C VAL A 56 14.24 26.80 9.45
N THR A 57 13.92 25.54 9.17
CA THR A 57 13.36 25.15 7.86
C THR A 57 12.02 25.81 7.59
N ALA A 58 11.18 25.95 8.62
CA ALA A 58 9.90 26.63 8.53
C ALA A 58 10.04 28.12 8.19
N LEU A 59 10.97 28.81 8.86
CA LEU A 59 11.28 30.21 8.61
C LEU A 59 11.83 30.43 7.20
N LEU A 60 12.69 29.52 6.71
CA LEU A 60 13.23 29.59 5.35
C LEU A 60 12.12 29.45 4.29
N ASP A 61 11.16 28.54 4.51
CA ASP A 61 10.02 28.38 3.60
C ASP A 61 9.08 29.61 3.62
N ALA A 62 8.85 30.21 4.78
CA ALA A 62 8.11 31.47 4.86
C ALA A 62 8.88 32.63 4.21
N ALA A 63 10.19 32.74 4.48
CA ALA A 63 11.03 33.81 3.98
C ALA A 63 11.10 33.84 2.45
N LYS A 64 11.20 32.69 1.77
CA LYS A 64 11.20 32.67 0.30
C LYS A 64 9.86 33.11 -0.30
N GLY A 65 8.74 32.77 0.35
CA GLY A 65 7.40 33.23 -0.08
C GLY A 65 7.26 34.74 0.06
N LEU A 66 7.70 35.27 1.21
CA LEU A 66 7.76 36.71 1.48
C LEU A 66 8.67 37.44 0.47
N LEU A 67 9.89 36.96 0.27
CA LEU A 67 10.88 37.57 -0.62
C LEU A 67 10.40 37.63 -2.06
N ALA A 68 9.79 36.55 -2.56
CA ALA A 68 9.22 36.50 -3.90
C ALA A 68 8.17 37.61 -4.13
N VAL A 69 7.34 37.86 -3.12
CA VAL A 69 6.33 38.93 -3.17
C VAL A 69 6.95 40.32 -3.05
N LEU A 70 7.91 40.52 -2.13
CA LEU A 70 8.61 41.81 -1.98
C LEU A 70 9.32 42.24 -3.26
N MET A 71 9.98 41.30 -3.96
CA MET A 71 10.65 41.58 -5.23
C MET A 71 9.65 42.05 -6.29
N ALA A 72 8.50 41.41 -6.41
CA ALA A 72 7.46 41.80 -7.38
C ALA A 72 6.77 43.12 -7.04
N ALA A 73 6.59 43.40 -5.75
CA ALA A 73 6.00 44.64 -5.26
C ALA A 73 6.81 45.90 -5.62
N SER A 74 8.11 45.75 -5.91
CA SER A 74 8.96 46.86 -6.38
C SER A 74 8.45 47.53 -7.67
N LEU A 75 7.58 46.86 -8.43
CA LEU A 75 6.93 47.43 -9.63
C LEU A 75 5.72 48.33 -9.33
N GLY A 76 5.22 48.36 -8.09
CA GLY A 76 4.01 49.09 -7.73
C GLY A 76 2.75 48.57 -8.42
N GLN A 77 2.76 47.33 -8.90
CA GLN A 77 1.62 46.69 -9.58
C GLN A 77 1.07 45.55 -8.72
N PRO A 78 -0.08 45.75 -8.05
CA PRO A 78 -0.71 44.72 -7.22
C PRO A 78 -0.94 43.41 -7.98
N GLU A 79 -1.31 43.48 -9.25
CA GLU A 79 -1.57 42.33 -10.11
C GLU A 79 -0.33 41.46 -10.31
N VAL A 80 0.82 42.08 -10.60
CA VAL A 80 2.10 41.37 -10.72
C VAL A 80 2.52 40.76 -9.40
N THR A 81 2.20 41.43 -8.30
CA THR A 81 2.51 40.97 -6.94
C THR A 81 1.68 39.71 -6.58
N VAL A 82 0.39 39.67 -6.94
CA VAL A 82 -0.44 38.46 -6.78
C VAL A 82 -0.02 37.34 -7.75
N MET A 83 0.42 37.67 -8.97
CA MET A 83 0.99 36.67 -9.87
C MET A 83 2.30 36.07 -9.33
N ALA A 84 3.13 36.87 -8.66
CA ALA A 84 4.36 36.40 -8.04
C ALA A 84 4.10 35.45 -6.86
N ALA A 85 3.01 35.68 -6.12
CA ALA A 85 2.52 34.74 -5.10
C ALA A 85 2.24 33.35 -5.69
N LEU A 86 1.53 33.29 -6.82
CA LEU A 86 1.31 32.04 -7.57
C LEU A 86 2.62 31.42 -8.04
N ALA A 87 3.50 32.22 -8.66
CA ALA A 87 4.78 31.74 -9.18
C ALA A 87 5.65 31.12 -8.08
N ALA A 88 5.77 31.77 -6.91
CA ALA A 88 6.51 31.26 -5.76
C ALA A 88 5.95 29.94 -5.24
N TYR A 89 4.62 29.83 -5.14
CA TYR A 89 3.97 28.59 -4.69
C TYR A 89 4.18 27.45 -5.70
N LEU A 90 4.03 27.72 -7.00
CA LEU A 90 4.28 26.73 -8.05
C LEU A 90 5.74 26.26 -8.06
N GLY A 91 6.70 27.17 -7.84
CA GLY A 91 8.11 26.83 -7.70
C GLY A 91 8.39 25.94 -6.50
N HIS A 92 7.75 26.21 -5.36
CA HIS A 92 7.86 25.33 -4.20
C HIS A 92 7.27 23.94 -4.42
N LEU A 93 6.12 23.85 -5.10
CA LEU A 93 5.44 22.59 -5.37
C LEU A 93 6.15 21.75 -6.44
N ASN A 94 6.73 22.42 -7.44
CA ASN A 94 7.31 21.79 -8.63
C ASN A 94 8.71 22.36 -8.92
N PRO A 95 9.66 22.20 -7.99
CA PRO A 95 10.99 22.72 -8.22
C PRO A 95 11.67 21.99 -9.40
N PRO A 96 12.51 22.70 -10.20
CA PRO A 96 13.30 22.08 -11.25
C PRO A 96 14.16 20.92 -10.72
N ARG A 97 14.19 19.79 -11.45
CA ARG A 97 14.94 18.59 -11.06
C ARG A 97 16.43 18.86 -10.82
N ALA A 98 17.03 19.80 -11.56
CA ALA A 98 18.42 20.20 -11.38
C ALA A 98 18.76 20.71 -9.97
N LEU A 99 17.76 21.16 -9.20
CA LEU A 99 17.96 21.67 -7.83
C LEU A 99 17.82 20.60 -6.74
N PHE A 100 17.22 19.44 -7.03
CA PHE A 100 16.85 18.43 -6.02
C PHE A 100 17.15 16.96 -6.40
N GLY A 101 17.67 16.71 -7.61
CA GLY A 101 17.91 15.36 -8.11
C GLY A 101 16.62 14.59 -8.41
N ASP A 102 16.69 13.26 -8.34
CA ASP A 102 15.63 12.35 -8.83
C ASP A 102 14.36 12.33 -7.97
N THR A 103 14.45 12.75 -6.70
CA THR A 103 13.34 12.69 -5.72
C THR A 103 13.22 14.01 -4.96
N PRO A 104 12.59 15.05 -5.55
CA PRO A 104 12.39 16.32 -4.86
C PRO A 104 11.49 16.12 -3.63
N PRO A 105 11.87 16.64 -2.45
CA PRO A 105 11.00 16.66 -1.27
C PRO A 105 9.78 17.50 -1.60
N ARG A 106 8.60 16.90 -1.53
CA ARG A 106 7.38 17.59 -1.92
C ARG A 106 6.65 18.09 -0.68
N GLY A 107 6.88 19.33 -0.29
CA GLY A 107 6.12 19.97 0.80
C GLY A 107 4.64 20.17 0.45
N ARG A 108 3.84 20.51 1.47
CA ARG A 108 2.46 20.99 1.30
C ARG A 108 2.41 22.49 0.96
N GLY A 109 3.48 23.22 1.24
CA GLY A 109 3.63 24.64 0.91
C GLY A 109 2.90 25.63 1.81
N ASN A 110 2.28 25.17 2.91
CA ASN A 110 1.57 26.06 3.84
C ASN A 110 2.43 27.22 4.38
N LEU A 111 3.71 26.99 4.66
CA LEU A 111 4.61 28.04 5.16
C LEU A 111 5.02 29.03 4.05
N VAL A 112 5.16 28.55 2.81
CA VAL A 112 5.36 29.43 1.64
C VAL A 112 4.13 30.32 1.44
N LEU A 113 2.93 29.74 1.55
CA LEU A 113 1.67 30.49 1.48
C LEU A 113 1.56 31.53 2.59
N LEU A 114 1.97 31.20 3.83
CA LEU A 114 2.00 32.16 4.92
C LEU A 114 2.95 33.33 4.64
N GLY A 115 4.15 33.05 4.14
CA GLY A 115 5.11 34.06 3.71
C GLY A 115 4.58 34.95 2.58
N VAL A 116 3.91 34.34 1.61
CA VAL A 116 3.23 35.03 0.50
C VAL A 116 2.15 35.97 1.03
N LEU A 117 1.28 35.52 1.93
CA LEU A 117 0.21 36.34 2.52
C LEU A 117 0.80 37.51 3.35
N ALA A 118 1.87 37.24 4.11
CA ALA A 118 2.59 38.28 4.84
C ALA A 118 3.19 39.33 3.88
N GLY A 119 3.81 38.90 2.77
CA GLY A 119 4.34 39.80 1.75
C GLY A 119 3.26 40.65 1.09
N LEU A 120 2.11 40.05 0.75
CA LEU A 120 1.00 40.76 0.14
C LEU A 120 0.42 41.83 1.09
N ALA A 121 0.40 41.54 2.40
CA ALA A 121 -0.04 42.48 3.42
C ALA A 121 0.97 43.62 3.65
N VAL A 122 2.26 43.30 3.87
CA VAL A 122 3.31 44.28 4.19
C VAL A 122 3.59 45.23 3.03
N THR A 123 3.48 44.75 1.79
CA THR A 123 3.66 45.58 0.59
C THR A 123 2.45 46.47 0.30
N GLY A 124 1.32 46.26 0.97
CA GLY A 124 0.05 46.92 0.66
C GLY A 124 -0.56 46.48 -0.68
N ALA A 125 -0.04 45.42 -1.31
CA ALA A 125 -0.58 44.90 -2.57
C ALA A 125 -2.02 44.37 -2.38
N LEU A 126 -2.35 43.87 -1.20
CA LEU A 126 -3.72 43.56 -0.79
C LEU A 126 -4.02 44.13 0.60
N PRO A 127 -5.29 44.48 0.90
CA PRO A 127 -5.70 44.88 2.24
C PRO A 127 -5.40 43.79 3.27
N LEU A 128 -5.00 44.19 4.49
CA LEU A 128 -4.65 43.26 5.58
C LEU A 128 -5.73 42.20 5.83
N TRP A 129 -7.01 42.59 5.79
CA TRP A 129 -8.12 41.67 6.03
C TRP A 129 -8.20 40.55 4.97
N VAL A 130 -7.84 40.81 3.71
CA VAL A 130 -7.81 39.81 2.63
C VAL A 130 -6.70 38.78 2.89
N CYS A 131 -5.57 39.23 3.43
CA CYS A 131 -4.45 38.36 3.78
C CYS A 131 -4.69 37.59 5.10
N ALA A 132 -5.41 38.18 6.06
CA ALA A 132 -5.70 37.56 7.35
C ALA A 132 -6.86 36.55 7.28
N LEU A 133 -7.89 36.82 6.47
CA LEU A 133 -9.05 35.94 6.30
C LEU A 133 -8.69 34.47 6.00
N PRO A 134 -7.82 34.12 5.04
CA PRO A 134 -7.46 32.73 4.78
C PRO A 134 -6.79 32.05 5.97
N VAL A 135 -6.02 32.79 6.78
CA VAL A 135 -5.36 32.26 8.00
C VAL A 135 -6.40 31.96 9.07
N LEU A 136 -7.40 32.84 9.24
CA LEU A 136 -8.51 32.63 10.19
C LEU A 136 -9.38 31.44 9.77
N VAL A 137 -9.74 31.34 8.48
CA VAL A 137 -10.50 30.20 7.95
C VAL A 137 -9.71 28.90 8.08
N TYR A 138 -8.41 28.92 7.78
CA TYR A 138 -7.52 27.78 8.02
C TYR A 138 -7.57 27.34 9.49
N ALA A 139 -7.38 28.27 10.43
CA ALA A 139 -7.37 27.96 11.86
C ALA A 139 -8.71 27.38 12.33
N ALA A 140 -9.84 27.94 11.88
CA ALA A 140 -11.17 27.46 12.21
C ALA A 140 -11.43 26.04 11.68
N VAL A 141 -11.12 25.78 10.40
CA VAL A 141 -11.32 24.47 9.77
C VAL A 141 -10.36 23.43 10.35
N ALA A 142 -9.10 23.79 10.59
CA ALA A 142 -8.13 22.90 11.24
C ALA A 142 -8.55 22.55 12.67
N GLY A 143 -9.04 23.53 13.45
CA GLY A 143 -9.52 23.30 14.80
C GLY A 143 -10.79 22.47 14.88
N PHE A 144 -11.72 22.64 13.94
CA PHE A 144 -13.00 21.91 13.94
C PHE A 144 -12.90 20.50 13.34
N PHE A 145 -12.23 20.35 12.19
CA PHE A 145 -12.17 19.08 11.46
C PHE A 145 -10.87 18.30 11.69
N GLY A 146 -9.79 18.97 12.09
CA GLY A 146 -8.48 18.34 12.28
C GLY A 146 -7.69 18.11 10.98
N PHE A 147 -8.23 18.38 9.79
CA PHE A 147 -7.52 18.11 8.54
C PHE A 147 -6.78 19.34 8.00
N VAL A 148 -5.44 19.29 7.99
CA VAL A 148 -4.59 20.37 7.46
C VAL A 148 -4.84 20.63 5.97
N SER A 149 -5.06 19.57 5.18
CA SER A 149 -5.35 19.70 3.74
C SER A 149 -6.67 20.43 3.49
N ALA A 150 -7.74 20.05 4.19
CA ALA A 150 -9.05 20.71 4.11
C ALA A 150 -8.95 22.18 4.56
N ALA A 151 -8.24 22.44 5.66
CA ALA A 151 -8.00 23.79 6.17
C ALA A 151 -7.27 24.69 5.16
N THR A 152 -6.20 24.19 4.52
CA THR A 152 -5.48 24.94 3.48
C THR A 152 -6.38 25.27 2.30
N LEU A 153 -7.18 24.31 1.82
CA LEU A 153 -8.08 24.52 0.69
C LEU A 153 -9.21 25.50 1.02
N ALA A 154 -9.79 25.40 2.22
CA ALA A 154 -10.81 26.34 2.67
C ALA A 154 -10.25 27.77 2.80
N GLY A 155 -9.03 27.92 3.36
CA GLY A 155 -8.33 29.20 3.40
C GLY A 155 -8.08 29.77 2.01
N LEU A 156 -7.55 28.99 1.08
CA LEU A 156 -7.31 29.44 -0.30
C LEU A 156 -8.60 29.76 -1.06
N LEU A 157 -9.70 29.06 -0.80
CA LEU A 157 -11.01 29.40 -1.33
C LEU A 157 -11.47 30.77 -0.82
N ALA A 158 -11.36 31.02 0.49
CA ALA A 158 -11.69 32.32 1.08
C ALA A 158 -10.81 33.44 0.50
N PHE A 159 -9.51 33.21 0.32
CA PHE A 159 -8.60 34.14 -0.35
C PHE A 159 -9.03 34.42 -1.80
N THR A 160 -9.38 33.38 -2.56
CA THR A 160 -9.82 33.50 -3.95
C THR A 160 -11.09 34.35 -4.07
N LEU A 161 -12.07 34.10 -3.20
CA LEU A 161 -13.32 34.86 -3.17
C LEU A 161 -13.10 36.32 -2.74
N ALA A 162 -12.24 36.55 -1.75
CA ALA A 162 -11.90 37.90 -1.29
C ALA A 162 -11.18 38.71 -2.39
N VAL A 163 -10.21 38.12 -3.09
CA VAL A 163 -9.53 38.75 -4.23
C VAL A 163 -10.49 39.00 -5.40
N ALA A 164 -11.44 38.09 -5.65
CA ALA A 164 -12.44 38.24 -6.71
C ALA A 164 -13.37 39.46 -6.48
N ALA A 165 -13.66 39.79 -5.21
CA ALA A 165 -14.48 40.92 -4.80
C ALA A 165 -13.76 42.28 -4.85
N LEU A 166 -12.42 42.30 -4.92
CA LEU A 166 -11.64 43.53 -5.05
C LEU A 166 -11.67 44.08 -6.49
N PRO A 167 -11.49 45.41 -6.67
CA PRO A 167 -11.36 46.05 -7.98
C PRO A 167 -9.96 45.83 -8.60
N LEU A 168 -9.52 44.57 -8.67
CA LEU A 168 -8.26 44.16 -9.29
C LEU A 168 -8.49 43.62 -10.71
N GLY A 169 -7.49 43.73 -11.57
CA GLY A 169 -7.55 43.17 -12.92
C GLY A 169 -7.65 41.64 -12.97
N PRO A 170 -8.03 41.08 -14.12
CA PRO A 170 -8.26 39.64 -14.30
C PRO A 170 -7.02 38.79 -13.98
N ALA A 171 -5.81 39.32 -14.20
CA ALA A 171 -4.56 38.62 -13.90
C ALA A 171 -4.44 38.25 -12.41
N ALA A 172 -4.78 39.16 -11.50
CA ALA A 172 -4.75 38.89 -10.06
C ALA A 172 -5.80 37.84 -9.65
N LYS A 173 -7.01 37.93 -10.22
CA LYS A 173 -8.10 36.99 -9.95
C LYS A 173 -7.77 35.58 -10.43
N LEU A 174 -7.22 35.46 -11.64
CA LEU A 174 -6.73 34.20 -12.18
C LEU A 174 -5.55 33.64 -11.38
N ALA A 175 -4.65 34.50 -10.86
CA ALA A 175 -3.56 34.06 -10.02
C ALA A 175 -4.05 33.49 -8.68
N ALA A 176 -5.03 34.14 -8.03
CA ALA A 176 -5.65 33.64 -6.81
C ALA A 176 -6.38 32.29 -7.04
N LEU A 177 -7.16 32.19 -8.12
CA LEU A 177 -7.76 30.92 -8.54
C LEU A 177 -6.70 29.86 -8.85
N GLY A 178 -5.60 30.25 -9.49
CA GLY A 178 -4.46 29.38 -9.79
C GLY A 178 -3.82 28.81 -8.52
N LEU A 179 -3.72 29.57 -7.44
CA LEU A 179 -3.23 29.09 -6.14
C LEU A 179 -4.14 27.98 -5.59
N LEU A 180 -5.46 28.20 -5.62
CA LEU A 180 -6.46 27.21 -5.20
C LEU A 180 -6.37 25.95 -6.07
N VAL A 181 -6.34 26.07 -7.39
CA VAL A 181 -6.25 24.93 -8.31
C VAL A 181 -4.96 24.15 -8.11
N ALA A 182 -3.82 24.84 -8.02
CA ALA A 182 -2.52 24.20 -7.78
C ALA A 182 -2.48 23.47 -6.44
N ALA A 183 -3.02 24.06 -5.38
CA ALA A 183 -3.14 23.42 -4.08
C ALA A 183 -4.10 22.22 -4.11
N THR A 184 -5.28 22.34 -4.72
CA THR A 184 -6.23 21.23 -4.85
C THR A 184 -5.61 20.04 -5.57
N TRP A 185 -4.92 20.28 -6.68
CA TRP A 185 -4.19 19.23 -7.39
C TRP A 185 -3.11 18.59 -6.51
N ARG A 186 -2.40 19.40 -5.73
CA ARG A 186 -1.37 18.94 -4.80
C ARG A 186 -1.94 18.06 -3.68
N PHE A 187 -3.11 18.40 -3.18
CA PHE A 187 -3.79 17.72 -2.08
C PHE A 187 -4.71 16.57 -2.50
N LYS A 188 -4.78 16.23 -3.80
CA LYS A 188 -5.67 15.15 -4.30
C LYS A 188 -5.54 13.83 -3.53
N GLU A 189 -4.32 13.44 -3.16
CA GLU A 189 -4.08 12.23 -2.37
C GLU A 189 -4.54 12.38 -0.91
N ASN A 190 -4.45 13.57 -0.32
CA ASN A 190 -4.98 13.84 1.01
C ASN A 190 -6.51 13.80 0.99
N ILE A 191 -7.14 14.32 -0.06
CA ILE A 191 -8.59 14.23 -0.28
C ILE A 191 -9.01 12.76 -0.40
N GLY A 192 -8.31 11.97 -1.22
CA GLY A 192 -8.54 10.54 -1.34
C GLY A 192 -8.43 9.81 0.01
N ARG A 193 -7.41 10.10 0.81
CA ARG A 193 -7.26 9.52 2.15
C ARG A 193 -8.34 9.99 3.13
N MET A 194 -8.80 11.23 3.05
CA MET A 194 -9.95 11.69 3.87
C MET A 194 -11.21 10.90 3.52
N LEU A 195 -11.47 10.67 2.23
CA LEU A 195 -12.62 9.85 1.78
C LEU A 195 -12.51 8.40 2.25
N ASP A 196 -11.31 7.82 2.21
CA ASP A 196 -11.06 6.46 2.69
C ASP A 196 -10.94 6.35 4.22
N GLY A 197 -10.94 7.48 4.94
CA GLY A 197 -10.79 7.50 6.41
C GLY A 197 -9.37 7.22 6.91
N THR A 198 -8.34 7.46 6.10
CA THR A 198 -6.92 7.16 6.40
C THR A 198 -6.02 8.40 6.48
N GLU A 199 -6.57 9.61 6.28
CA GLU A 199 -5.83 10.86 6.46
C GLU A 199 -5.69 11.13 7.96
N PRO A 200 -4.48 11.38 8.47
CA PRO A 200 -4.29 11.69 9.89
C PRO A 200 -4.88 13.06 10.22
N ARG A 201 -5.49 13.17 11.40
CA ARG A 201 -5.92 14.45 11.96
C ARG A 201 -4.76 15.15 12.67
N LEU A 202 -4.90 16.46 12.84
CA LEU A 202 -3.97 17.29 13.60
C LEU A 202 -3.92 16.79 15.04
N GLY A 203 -2.71 16.57 15.57
CA GLY A 203 -2.48 15.98 16.90
C GLY A 203 -2.53 14.45 16.94
N GLU A 204 -2.95 13.75 15.87
CA GLU A 204 -2.84 12.30 15.84
C GLU A 204 -1.39 11.88 15.61
N ALA A 205 -0.91 10.97 16.47
CA ALA A 205 0.40 10.36 16.28
C ALA A 205 0.37 9.49 15.02
N VAL A 206 1.00 9.98 13.95
CA VAL A 206 1.30 9.15 12.79
C VAL A 206 2.46 8.23 13.17
N PRO A 207 2.28 6.90 13.11
CA PRO A 207 3.35 5.99 13.45
C PRO A 207 4.38 6.00 12.34
N LEU A 208 5.63 6.06 12.78
CA LEU A 208 6.82 6.11 11.94
C LEU A 208 7.77 5.06 12.50
N ALA A 209 8.42 4.30 11.62
CA ALA A 209 9.53 3.43 11.99
C ALA A 209 10.48 4.13 12.97
N GLY A 210 10.82 3.44 14.06
CA GLY A 210 11.72 3.94 15.10
C GLY A 210 11.19 5.11 15.96
N ARG A 211 9.93 5.58 15.78
CA ARG A 211 9.36 6.64 16.64
C ARG A 211 9.13 6.17 18.08
N ARG A 212 8.79 4.90 18.21
CA ARG A 212 8.48 4.22 19.47
C ARG A 212 9.15 2.85 19.43
N SER A 213 9.76 2.45 20.53
CA SER A 213 10.38 1.13 20.65
C SER A 213 9.36 0.00 20.75
N ASP A 214 8.12 0.31 21.11
CA ASP A 214 7.01 -0.62 21.28
C ASP A 214 6.02 -0.62 20.10
N GLU A 215 6.34 0.07 19.00
CA GLU A 215 5.48 0.15 17.81
C GLU A 215 6.30 -0.06 16.53
N VAL A 216 5.82 -0.93 15.66
CA VAL A 216 6.41 -1.20 14.35
C VAL A 216 5.43 -0.88 13.23
N VAL A 217 5.95 -0.43 12.10
CA VAL A 217 5.15 -0.04 10.94
C VAL A 217 5.49 -0.95 9.76
N ALA A 218 4.47 -1.60 9.22
CA ALA A 218 4.54 -2.38 8.01
C ALA A 218 3.67 -1.75 6.91
N ALA A 219 3.86 -2.19 5.68
CA ALA A 219 2.95 -1.91 4.58
C ALA A 219 2.71 -3.19 3.78
N PHE A 220 1.56 -3.28 3.14
CA PHE A 220 1.17 -4.44 2.36
C PHE A 220 0.47 -4.01 1.07
N MET A 221 0.90 -4.57 -0.05
CA MET A 221 0.34 -4.30 -1.37
C MET A 221 -0.85 -5.21 -1.64
N ILE A 222 -1.99 -4.60 -1.93
CA ILE A 222 -3.24 -5.26 -2.31
C ILE A 222 -3.69 -4.78 -3.69
N HIS A 223 -4.65 -5.49 -4.29
CA HIS A 223 -5.29 -5.06 -5.52
C HIS A 223 -6.74 -5.60 -5.56
N PRO A 224 -7.63 -4.97 -6.34
CA PRO A 224 -8.97 -5.52 -6.56
C PRO A 224 -8.90 -6.81 -7.39
N MET A 225 -9.68 -7.83 -7.01
CA MET A 225 -9.77 -9.08 -7.75
C MET A 225 -10.70 -8.94 -8.96
N ASN A 226 -11.68 -8.06 -8.86
CA ASN A 226 -12.62 -7.73 -9.92
C ASN A 226 -13.04 -6.25 -9.81
N LEU A 227 -13.84 -5.80 -10.78
CA LEU A 227 -14.31 -4.40 -10.81
C LEU A 227 -15.21 -4.05 -9.61
N GLU A 228 -15.94 -5.01 -9.05
CA GLU A 228 -16.74 -4.74 -7.85
C GLU A 228 -15.85 -4.40 -6.65
N ASN A 229 -14.73 -5.10 -6.49
CA ASN A 229 -13.77 -4.80 -5.43
C ASN A 229 -13.04 -3.47 -5.64
N PHE A 230 -12.94 -2.96 -6.87
CA PHE A 230 -12.40 -1.64 -7.15
C PHE A 230 -13.19 -0.54 -6.44
N TRP A 231 -14.51 -0.72 -6.27
CA TRP A 231 -15.39 0.22 -5.59
C TRP A 231 -15.30 0.20 -4.06
N SER A 232 -14.61 -0.79 -3.47
CA SER A 232 -14.41 -0.86 -2.01
C SER A 232 -13.62 0.35 -1.48
N ALA A 233 -12.75 0.92 -2.31
CA ALA A 233 -12.09 2.19 -2.03
C ALA A 233 -13.08 3.34 -2.21
N ARG A 234 -13.45 4.01 -1.10
CA ARG A 234 -14.45 5.08 -1.06
C ARG A 234 -14.12 6.22 -2.03
N ARG A 235 -12.84 6.52 -2.24
CA ARG A 235 -12.39 7.53 -3.23
C ARG A 235 -12.82 7.25 -4.68
N PHE A 236 -13.16 6.00 -5.02
CA PHE A 236 -13.59 5.59 -6.36
C PHE A 236 -15.05 5.13 -6.42
N ALA A 237 -15.69 4.87 -5.29
CA ALA A 237 -17.07 4.38 -5.22
C ALA A 237 -18.09 5.28 -5.95
N TRP A 238 -17.83 6.58 -6.07
CA TRP A 238 -18.69 7.53 -6.79
C TRP A 238 -18.78 7.27 -8.31
N LEU A 239 -17.81 6.56 -8.89
CA LEU A 239 -17.83 6.18 -10.31
C LEU A 239 -18.79 5.02 -10.60
N ARG A 240 -19.04 4.14 -9.61
CA ARG A 240 -19.93 2.98 -9.75
C ARG A 240 -21.30 3.32 -10.36
N PRO A 241 -22.09 4.30 -9.84
CA PRO A 241 -23.38 4.63 -10.42
C PRO A 241 -23.28 5.21 -11.84
N LEU A 242 -22.13 5.76 -12.24
CA LEU A 242 -21.92 6.24 -13.62
C LEU A 242 -21.64 5.09 -14.58
N VAL A 243 -20.96 4.05 -14.11
CA VAL A 243 -20.71 2.81 -14.86
C VAL A 243 -22.01 2.03 -15.03
N GLU A 244 -22.77 1.84 -13.95
CA GLU A 244 -24.06 1.13 -13.97
C GLU A 244 -25.08 1.81 -14.90
N LYS A 245 -25.03 3.14 -15.02
CA LYS A 245 -25.87 3.92 -15.95
C LYS A 245 -25.33 3.97 -17.39
N GLY A 246 -24.19 3.34 -17.67
CA GLY A 246 -23.55 3.36 -18.99
C GLY A 246 -22.96 4.73 -19.40
N ILE A 247 -22.87 5.69 -18.48
CA ILE A 247 -22.26 7.01 -18.73
C ILE A 247 -20.74 6.87 -18.88
N VAL A 248 -20.14 5.98 -18.10
CA VAL A 248 -18.71 5.63 -18.17
C VAL A 248 -18.60 4.15 -18.50
N SER A 249 -17.81 3.80 -19.51
CA SER A 249 -17.60 2.39 -19.85
C SER A 249 -16.67 1.70 -18.85
N GLU A 250 -16.86 0.41 -18.59
CA GLU A 250 -15.91 -0.37 -17.78
C GLU A 250 -14.49 -0.32 -18.35
N ARG A 251 -14.35 -0.31 -19.68
CA ARG A 251 -13.06 -0.16 -20.36
C ARG A 251 -12.36 1.13 -19.97
N SER A 252 -13.09 2.23 -19.85
CA SER A 252 -12.55 3.52 -19.41
C SER A 252 -12.05 3.45 -17.96
N VAL A 253 -12.78 2.76 -17.09
CA VAL A 253 -12.36 2.56 -15.68
C VAL A 253 -11.09 1.72 -15.62
N ARG A 254 -11.02 0.62 -16.37
CA ARG A 254 -9.82 -0.24 -16.45
C ARG A 254 -8.60 0.54 -16.94
N GLN A 255 -8.74 1.31 -18.02
CA GLN A 255 -7.66 2.17 -18.52
C GLN A 255 -7.23 3.24 -17.50
N MET A 256 -8.18 3.80 -16.77
CA MET A 256 -7.87 4.73 -15.68
C MET A 256 -7.07 4.00 -14.58
N ALA A 257 -7.50 2.81 -14.16
CA ALA A 257 -6.86 2.01 -13.13
C ALA A 257 -5.38 1.73 -13.43
N ASP A 258 -5.05 1.38 -14.67
CA ASP A 258 -3.66 1.14 -15.12
C ASP A 258 -2.76 2.37 -14.97
N SER A 259 -3.34 3.56 -15.11
CA SER A 259 -2.63 4.83 -15.01
C SER A 259 -2.38 5.28 -13.56
N LEU A 260 -3.16 4.76 -12.60
CA LEU A 260 -3.09 5.15 -11.20
C LEU A 260 -1.83 4.60 -10.53
N ARG A 261 -1.09 5.51 -9.88
CA ARG A 261 0.06 5.17 -9.04
C ARG A 261 -0.42 4.49 -7.75
N PRO A 262 0.47 3.78 -7.04
CA PRO A 262 0.16 3.24 -5.72
C PRO A 262 -0.27 4.33 -4.75
N MET A 263 -1.29 4.02 -3.95
CA MET A 263 -1.87 4.92 -2.94
C MET A 263 -2.13 4.15 -1.65
N LYS A 264 -2.06 4.83 -0.49
CA LYS A 264 -2.63 4.30 0.75
C LYS A 264 -4.15 4.39 0.67
N ILE A 265 -4.82 3.24 0.71
CA ILE A 265 -6.28 3.14 0.68
C ILE A 265 -6.86 2.56 1.97
N GLY A 266 -6.02 1.92 2.79
CA GLY A 266 -6.42 1.38 4.07
C GLY A 266 -5.29 1.25 5.08
N GLU A 267 -5.64 0.77 6.26
CA GLU A 267 -4.72 0.47 7.34
C GLU A 267 -5.31 -0.54 8.32
N LEU A 268 -4.42 -1.35 8.90
CA LEU A 268 -4.72 -2.28 9.99
C LEU A 268 -4.26 -1.67 11.32
N HIS A 269 -5.14 -1.70 12.32
CA HIS A 269 -4.90 -1.22 13.67
C HIS A 269 -5.28 -2.28 14.71
N GLY A 270 -4.98 -2.03 15.98
CA GLY A 270 -5.41 -2.88 17.09
C GLY A 270 -4.62 -4.18 17.23
N ILE A 271 -3.59 -4.38 16.39
CA ILE A 271 -2.69 -5.53 16.48
C ILE A 271 -1.71 -5.28 17.61
N ARG A 272 -1.81 -6.08 18.67
CA ARG A 272 -0.90 -6.06 19.80
C ARG A 272 -0.47 -7.49 20.10
N THR A 273 0.80 -7.74 19.86
CA THR A 273 1.46 -9.02 20.12
C THR A 273 1.51 -9.34 21.61
N VAL A 274 1.68 -10.62 21.94
CA VAL A 274 1.72 -11.11 23.32
C VAL A 274 2.87 -10.48 24.13
N ASP A 275 4.01 -10.20 23.48
CA ASP A 275 5.16 -9.50 24.08
C ASP A 275 4.98 -7.96 24.14
N GLY A 276 3.81 -7.45 23.73
CA GLY A 276 3.39 -6.07 23.94
C GLY A 276 3.72 -5.11 22.80
N LYS A 277 4.31 -5.57 21.69
CA LYS A 277 4.55 -4.73 20.51
C LYS A 277 3.25 -4.43 19.77
N SER A 278 3.02 -3.16 19.49
CA SER A 278 1.96 -2.66 18.63
C SER A 278 2.40 -2.72 17.17
N ILE A 279 1.56 -3.23 16.27
CA ILE A 279 1.84 -3.25 14.84
C ILE A 279 0.81 -2.37 14.13
N ARG A 280 1.27 -1.46 13.27
CA ARG A 280 0.42 -0.80 12.26
C ARG A 280 0.81 -1.27 10.87
N CYS A 281 -0.17 -1.58 10.03
CA CYS A 281 0.08 -1.98 8.65
C CYS A 281 -0.68 -1.08 7.68
N TYR A 282 0.01 -0.41 6.76
CA TYR A 282 -0.62 0.37 5.71
C TYR A 282 -1.00 -0.52 4.52
N LEU A 283 -2.25 -0.41 4.05
CA LEU A 283 -2.73 -1.11 2.88
C LEU A 283 -2.58 -0.21 1.65
N LEU A 284 -1.65 -0.59 0.77
CA LEU A 284 -1.33 0.14 -0.45
C LEU A 284 -1.97 -0.55 -1.65
N SER A 285 -2.51 0.24 -2.58
CA SER A 285 -3.07 -0.27 -3.82
C SER A 285 -2.68 0.60 -5.00
N SER A 286 -2.12 -0.03 -6.03
CA SER A 286 -2.29 0.43 -7.41
C SER A 286 -3.37 -0.50 -7.98
N PRO A 287 -4.56 0.00 -8.34
CA PRO A 287 -5.74 -0.85 -8.49
C PRO A 287 -5.76 -1.64 -9.82
N LEU A 288 -4.64 -2.27 -10.16
CA LEU A 288 -4.49 -3.18 -11.29
C LEU A 288 -5.39 -4.40 -11.08
N LEU A 289 -6.08 -4.82 -12.13
CA LEU A 289 -6.87 -6.04 -12.13
C LEU A 289 -6.02 -7.25 -12.52
N PRO A 290 -6.45 -8.49 -12.19
CA PRO A 290 -5.67 -9.71 -12.42
C PRO A 290 -5.12 -9.88 -13.85
N ASP A 291 -5.89 -9.46 -14.86
CA ASP A 291 -5.50 -9.53 -16.27
C ASP A 291 -4.19 -8.77 -16.56
N VAL A 292 -3.98 -7.63 -15.90
CA VAL A 292 -2.79 -6.77 -16.12
C VAL A 292 -1.50 -7.47 -15.67
N PHE A 293 -1.55 -8.30 -14.63
CA PHE A 293 -0.36 -9.01 -14.14
C PHE A 293 0.17 -10.03 -15.16
N ARG A 294 -0.73 -10.63 -15.93
CA ARG A 294 -0.40 -11.56 -17.02
C ARG A 294 -0.03 -10.81 -18.30
N ASP A 295 -0.84 -9.83 -18.67
CA ASP A 295 -0.77 -9.20 -19.99
C ASP A 295 0.28 -8.07 -20.03
N ASN A 296 0.63 -7.48 -18.88
CA ASN A 296 1.63 -6.41 -18.74
C ASN A 296 2.45 -6.50 -17.43
N PRO A 297 3.28 -7.55 -17.27
CA PRO A 297 4.08 -7.78 -16.05
C PRO A 297 5.08 -6.65 -15.76
N ASP A 298 5.56 -5.94 -16.79
CA ASP A 298 6.47 -4.79 -16.65
C ASP A 298 5.78 -3.59 -16.00
N LEU A 299 4.50 -3.34 -16.31
CA LEU A 299 3.71 -2.34 -15.60
C LEU A 299 3.53 -2.74 -14.14
N ALA A 300 3.14 -3.99 -13.87
CA ALA A 300 2.98 -4.48 -12.50
C ALA A 300 4.28 -4.34 -11.70
N THR A 301 5.44 -4.68 -12.28
CA THR A 301 6.76 -4.52 -11.62
C THR A 301 7.07 -3.07 -11.31
N ARG A 302 6.82 -2.16 -12.25
CA ARG A 302 6.98 -0.71 -12.00
C ARG A 302 6.06 -0.21 -10.88
N ARG A 303 4.80 -0.65 -10.84
CA ARG A 303 3.85 -0.29 -9.77
C ARG A 303 4.25 -0.86 -8.41
N ALA A 304 4.78 -2.08 -8.36
CA ALA A 304 5.32 -2.65 -7.13
C ALA A 304 6.52 -1.86 -6.59
N ILE A 305 7.43 -1.42 -7.46
CA ILE A 305 8.56 -0.55 -7.08
C ILE A 305 8.07 0.82 -6.58
N GLU A 306 7.11 1.44 -7.27
CA GLU A 306 6.48 2.68 -6.80
C GLU A 306 5.79 2.50 -5.44
N GLY A 307 5.19 1.32 -5.20
CA GLY A 307 4.51 0.98 -3.95
C GLY A 307 5.50 0.80 -2.80
N ALA A 308 6.63 0.13 -3.07
CA ALA A 308 7.72 -0.01 -2.11
C ALA A 308 8.32 1.35 -1.72
N ARG A 309 8.51 2.26 -2.70
CA ARG A 309 8.95 3.63 -2.42
C ARG A 309 7.93 4.38 -1.57
N LEU A 310 6.64 4.26 -1.87
CA LEU A 310 5.57 4.85 -1.05
C LEU A 310 5.54 4.26 0.37
N ALA A 311 5.72 2.95 0.53
CA ALA A 311 5.81 2.29 1.84
C ALA A 311 6.98 2.83 2.67
N GLN A 312 8.16 2.96 2.06
CA GLN A 312 9.33 3.58 2.69
C GLN A 312 9.06 5.04 3.07
N GLU A 313 8.44 5.81 2.18
CA GLU A 313 8.04 7.20 2.42
C GLU A 313 7.03 7.34 3.58
N LEU A 314 6.14 6.36 3.72
CA LEU A 314 5.20 6.22 4.83
C LEU A 314 5.87 5.72 6.12
N GLY A 315 7.17 5.40 6.07
CA GLY A 315 7.95 4.96 7.22
C GLY A 315 7.67 3.52 7.63
N ALA A 316 7.28 2.65 6.68
CA ALA A 316 7.24 1.21 6.92
C ALA A 316 8.66 0.61 6.89
N GLU A 317 8.87 -0.43 7.68
CA GLU A 317 10.13 -1.19 7.77
C GLU A 317 10.10 -2.45 6.91
N VAL A 318 8.89 -2.97 6.67
CA VAL A 318 8.62 -4.16 5.86
C VAL A 318 7.49 -3.87 4.89
N PHE A 319 7.65 -4.31 3.63
CA PHE A 319 6.63 -4.23 2.59
C PHE A 319 6.33 -5.61 2.01
N GLY A 320 5.09 -6.06 2.23
CA GLY A 320 4.60 -7.33 1.70
C GLY A 320 3.93 -7.18 0.34
N LEU A 321 4.17 -8.15 -0.54
CA LEU A 321 3.54 -8.26 -1.85
C LEU A 321 2.46 -9.35 -1.81
N GLY A 322 1.18 -8.95 -1.73
CA GLY A 322 0.05 -9.88 -1.63
C GLY A 322 -0.51 -10.36 -2.97
N ALA A 323 -1.21 -11.50 -2.96
CA ALA A 323 -1.91 -12.05 -4.12
C ALA A 323 -1.04 -12.04 -5.39
N PHE A 324 -1.52 -11.46 -6.50
CA PHE A 324 -0.74 -11.40 -7.75
C PHE A 324 0.53 -10.56 -7.65
N TRP A 325 0.66 -9.65 -6.68
CA TRP A 325 1.92 -8.93 -6.46
C TRP A 325 3.05 -9.85 -6.02
N SER A 326 2.74 -10.98 -5.36
CA SER A 326 3.74 -11.93 -4.86
C SER A 326 4.60 -12.55 -5.96
N VAL A 327 4.11 -12.58 -7.20
CA VAL A 327 4.82 -13.14 -8.37
C VAL A 327 5.54 -12.09 -9.22
N VAL A 328 5.29 -10.81 -8.98
CA VAL A 328 5.83 -9.68 -9.75
C VAL A 328 7.33 -9.50 -9.50
N GLY A 329 8.07 -9.05 -10.53
CA GLY A 329 9.49 -8.68 -10.41
C GLY A 329 10.36 -9.82 -9.89
N ASN A 330 10.27 -11.00 -10.53
CA ASN A 330 10.95 -12.22 -10.10
C ASN A 330 10.61 -12.60 -8.64
N LYS A 331 9.31 -12.59 -8.29
CA LYS A 331 8.80 -12.83 -6.93
C LYS A 331 9.42 -11.90 -5.88
N GLY A 332 9.47 -10.60 -6.20
CA GLY A 332 9.93 -9.53 -5.33
C GLY A 332 11.42 -9.18 -5.40
N ILE A 333 12.24 -9.95 -6.13
CA ILE A 333 13.69 -9.68 -6.25
C ILE A 333 13.95 -8.31 -6.88
N ASP A 334 13.27 -8.00 -7.99
CA ASP A 334 13.48 -6.74 -8.71
C ASP A 334 13.00 -5.55 -7.88
N VAL A 335 11.93 -5.74 -7.10
CA VAL A 335 11.39 -4.74 -6.18
C VAL A 335 12.39 -4.46 -5.04
N GLN A 336 12.95 -5.52 -4.45
CA GLN A 336 13.98 -5.41 -3.42
C GLN A 336 15.25 -4.72 -3.93
N ALA A 337 15.67 -5.03 -5.16
CA ALA A 337 16.84 -4.38 -5.78
C ALA A 337 16.61 -2.88 -6.03
N ALA A 338 15.38 -2.49 -6.37
CA ALA A 338 15.04 -1.09 -6.62
C ALA A 338 14.86 -0.24 -5.34
N VAL A 339 14.60 -0.89 -4.19
CA VAL A 339 14.43 -0.25 -2.88
C VAL A 339 15.18 -1.06 -1.80
N PRO A 340 16.53 -1.02 -1.79
CA PRO A 340 17.34 -1.92 -0.97
C PRO A 340 17.19 -1.71 0.54
N GLU A 341 16.83 -0.50 0.95
CA GLU A 341 16.66 -0.11 2.36
C GLU A 341 15.35 -0.60 2.99
N LEU A 342 14.40 -1.08 2.18
CA LEU A 342 13.11 -1.58 2.67
C LEU A 342 13.09 -3.11 2.57
N THR A 343 12.65 -3.79 3.63
CA THR A 343 12.52 -5.25 3.60
C THR A 343 11.32 -5.64 2.74
N ILE A 344 11.56 -6.32 1.63
CA ILE A 344 10.48 -6.82 0.75
C ILE A 344 10.24 -8.30 1.03
N THR A 345 8.98 -8.71 1.20
CA THR A 345 8.60 -10.12 1.24
C THR A 345 7.41 -10.43 0.34
N ASN A 346 7.39 -11.62 -0.25
CA ASN A 346 6.23 -12.17 -0.96
C ASN A 346 5.35 -13.08 -0.07
N GLY A 347 5.74 -13.30 1.19
CA GLY A 347 4.92 -14.04 2.17
C GLY A 347 4.89 -15.56 2.01
N GLY A 348 5.71 -16.12 1.13
CA GLY A 348 5.63 -17.54 0.77
C GLY A 348 6.01 -18.52 1.89
N ALA A 349 6.86 -18.10 2.85
CA ALA A 349 7.33 -18.99 3.92
C ALA A 349 6.24 -19.24 4.96
N TYR A 350 5.57 -18.19 5.44
CA TYR A 350 4.51 -18.36 6.43
C TYR A 350 3.23 -18.90 5.81
N THR A 351 2.89 -18.57 4.56
CA THR A 351 1.80 -19.28 3.85
C THR A 351 2.05 -20.79 3.78
N SER A 352 3.30 -21.20 3.52
CA SER A 352 3.64 -22.64 3.60
C SER A 352 3.60 -23.16 5.04
N GLY A 353 3.90 -22.30 6.01
CA GLY A 353 3.89 -22.58 7.44
C GLY A 353 2.51 -22.78 8.03
N THR A 354 1.51 -21.99 7.63
CA THR A 354 0.13 -22.14 8.10
C THR A 354 -0.43 -23.50 7.75
N ILE A 355 -0.12 -24.01 6.56
CA ILE A 355 -0.53 -25.35 6.15
C ILE A 355 0.18 -26.41 6.99
N LYS A 356 1.50 -26.25 7.20
CA LYS A 356 2.25 -27.14 8.09
C LYS A 356 1.65 -27.14 9.51
N ALA A 357 1.18 -26.01 10.00
CA ALA A 357 0.57 -25.87 11.31
C ALA A 357 -0.87 -26.45 11.36
N ALA A 358 -1.64 -26.30 10.28
CA ALA A 358 -3.02 -26.78 10.19
C ALA A 358 -3.12 -28.30 9.93
N ILE A 359 -2.17 -28.88 9.19
CA ILE A 359 -2.19 -30.31 8.79
C ILE A 359 -2.45 -31.24 10.00
N PRO A 360 -1.74 -31.15 11.14
CA PRO A 360 -2.01 -32.03 12.28
C PRO A 360 -3.48 -31.99 12.74
N GLY A 361 -4.08 -30.80 12.90
CA GLY A 361 -5.48 -30.64 13.31
C GLY A 361 -6.46 -31.18 12.25
N ILE A 362 -6.18 -30.92 10.98
CA ILE A 362 -6.93 -31.47 9.84
C ILE A 362 -6.94 -32.99 9.90
N LEU A 363 -5.78 -33.60 10.12
CA LEU A 363 -5.60 -35.04 10.11
C LEU A 363 -6.24 -35.70 11.34
N GLU A 364 -6.16 -35.08 12.51
CA GLU A 364 -6.89 -35.51 13.71
C GLU A 364 -8.40 -35.48 13.49
N HIS A 365 -8.93 -34.40 12.90
CA HIS A 365 -10.37 -34.29 12.63
C HIS A 365 -10.82 -35.30 11.55
N PHE A 366 -9.98 -35.52 10.54
CA PHE A 366 -10.22 -36.52 9.51
C PHE A 366 -10.28 -37.94 10.09
N ALA A 367 -9.37 -38.27 11.00
CA ALA A 367 -9.34 -39.53 11.72
C ALA A 367 -10.53 -39.70 12.69
N ALA A 368 -10.96 -38.61 13.35
CA ALA A 368 -12.11 -38.62 14.25
C ALA A 368 -13.44 -38.95 13.54
N GLU A 369 -13.55 -38.67 12.23
CA GLU A 369 -14.68 -39.10 11.39
C GLU A 369 -14.59 -40.57 10.93
N GLY A 370 -13.64 -41.34 11.48
CA GLY A 370 -13.45 -42.76 11.20
C GLY A 370 -12.71 -43.05 9.89
N ARG A 371 -12.03 -42.06 9.30
CA ARG A 371 -11.26 -42.22 8.06
C ARG A 371 -9.77 -42.38 8.36
N ASP A 372 -9.18 -43.48 7.91
CA ASP A 372 -7.76 -43.77 8.14
C ASP A 372 -6.87 -43.15 7.04
N LEU A 373 -5.99 -42.25 7.45
CA LEU A 373 -5.03 -41.58 6.57
C LEU A 373 -4.07 -42.55 5.90
N LYS A 374 -3.71 -43.65 6.56
CA LYS A 374 -2.84 -44.67 5.98
C LYS A 374 -3.46 -45.39 4.78
N HIS A 375 -4.76 -45.22 4.55
CA HIS A 375 -5.49 -45.75 3.40
C HIS A 375 -6.06 -44.63 2.50
N ALA A 376 -5.91 -43.36 2.90
CA ALA A 376 -6.45 -42.23 2.17
C ALA A 376 -5.58 -41.86 0.96
N THR A 377 -6.23 -41.28 -0.06
CA THR A 377 -5.56 -40.62 -1.18
C THR A 377 -5.59 -39.11 -0.97
N ALA A 378 -4.44 -38.47 -0.95
CA ALA A 378 -4.34 -37.01 -1.01
C ALA A 378 -3.97 -36.54 -2.41
N ALA A 379 -4.44 -35.35 -2.78
CA ALA A 379 -4.01 -34.65 -3.98
C ALA A 379 -3.49 -33.25 -3.64
N VAL A 380 -2.48 -32.81 -4.40
CA VAL A 380 -1.89 -31.47 -4.30
C VAL A 380 -1.86 -30.83 -5.68
N VAL A 381 -2.66 -29.79 -5.85
CA VAL A 381 -2.81 -29.03 -7.09
C VAL A 381 -1.91 -27.79 -7.08
N GLY A 382 -1.25 -27.53 -8.21
CA GLY A 382 -0.25 -26.46 -8.32
C GLY A 382 1.14 -26.90 -7.85
N ALA A 383 1.42 -28.21 -7.80
CA ALA A 383 2.62 -28.80 -7.21
C ALA A 383 3.97 -28.43 -7.87
N ASN A 384 3.96 -27.72 -9.00
CA ASN A 384 5.18 -27.05 -9.52
C ASN A 384 5.60 -25.83 -8.67
N GLY A 385 4.65 -25.27 -7.90
CA GLY A 385 4.81 -24.12 -7.03
C GLY A 385 5.39 -24.47 -5.66
N VAL A 386 5.93 -23.46 -4.98
CA VAL A 386 6.69 -23.65 -3.73
C VAL A 386 5.78 -24.03 -2.57
N VAL A 387 4.64 -23.36 -2.44
CA VAL A 387 3.63 -23.62 -1.40
C VAL A 387 3.11 -25.04 -1.56
N ALA A 388 2.49 -25.36 -2.70
CA ALA A 388 1.97 -26.68 -3.02
C ALA A 388 3.01 -27.79 -2.83
N PHE A 389 4.26 -27.62 -3.28
CA PHE A 389 5.30 -28.62 -3.06
C PHE A 389 5.64 -28.81 -1.57
N GLY A 390 5.62 -27.73 -0.77
CA GLY A 390 5.75 -27.80 0.69
C GLY A 390 4.63 -28.63 1.34
N ILE A 391 3.39 -28.49 0.85
CA ILE A 391 2.24 -29.32 1.26
C ILE A 391 2.50 -30.78 0.90
N ALA A 392 2.83 -31.05 -0.37
CA ALA A 392 3.11 -32.40 -0.89
C ALA A 392 4.16 -33.12 -0.03
N ARG A 393 5.24 -32.42 0.34
CA ARG A 393 6.29 -32.96 1.22
C ARG A 393 5.79 -33.29 2.63
N THR A 394 4.86 -32.51 3.17
CA THR A 394 4.33 -32.68 4.53
C THR A 394 3.28 -33.79 4.59
N ILE A 395 2.45 -33.89 3.55
CA ILE A 395 1.35 -34.88 3.50
C ILE A 395 1.82 -36.25 3.01
N ALA A 396 2.82 -36.31 2.13
CA ALA A 396 3.34 -37.57 1.57
C ALA A 396 3.53 -38.68 2.62
N PRO A 397 4.28 -38.50 3.72
CA PRO A 397 4.53 -39.59 4.68
C PRO A 397 3.30 -40.02 5.50
N GLN A 398 2.16 -39.36 5.32
CA GLN A 398 0.96 -39.56 6.14
C GLN A 398 -0.16 -40.30 5.38
N VAL A 399 -0.01 -40.47 4.06
CA VAL A 399 -1.05 -41.03 3.19
C VAL A 399 -0.58 -42.26 2.41
N ALA A 400 -1.51 -43.13 2.02
CA ALA A 400 -1.21 -44.26 1.13
C ALA A 400 -0.81 -43.80 -0.27
N LYS A 401 -1.48 -42.76 -0.77
CA LYS A 401 -1.32 -42.28 -2.13
C LYS A 401 -1.33 -40.76 -2.18
N LEU A 402 -0.38 -40.19 -2.93
CA LEU A 402 -0.27 -38.76 -3.19
C LEU A 402 -0.31 -38.49 -4.70
N ILE A 403 -1.31 -37.73 -5.13
CA ILE A 403 -1.47 -37.25 -6.50
C ILE A 403 -0.96 -35.81 -6.57
N MET A 404 0.08 -35.57 -7.34
CA MET A 404 0.63 -34.24 -7.58
C MET A 404 0.20 -33.75 -8.96
N ILE A 405 -0.45 -32.58 -9.01
CA ILE A 405 -0.96 -31.98 -10.25
C ILE A 405 -0.23 -30.67 -10.53
N GLY A 406 0.26 -30.52 -11.76
CA GLY A 406 0.97 -29.34 -12.22
C GLY A 406 0.78 -29.08 -13.71
N ARG A 407 1.32 -27.95 -14.20
CA ARG A 407 1.27 -27.58 -15.63
C ARG A 407 2.52 -28.01 -16.40
N ASP A 408 3.65 -28.11 -15.71
CA ASP A 408 4.93 -28.51 -16.28
C ASP A 408 5.26 -29.92 -15.80
N ALA A 409 5.03 -30.91 -16.67
CA ALA A 409 5.21 -32.32 -16.36
C ALA A 409 6.67 -32.66 -16.01
N GLU A 410 7.64 -32.07 -16.71
CA GLU A 410 9.07 -32.38 -16.49
C GLU A 410 9.54 -31.82 -15.13
N ARG A 411 9.16 -30.59 -14.80
CA ARG A 411 9.43 -30.01 -13.48
C ARG A 411 8.71 -30.76 -12.37
N LEU A 412 7.48 -31.18 -12.61
CA LEU A 412 6.66 -31.91 -11.64
C LEU A 412 7.25 -33.30 -11.34
N GLU A 413 7.68 -34.01 -12.37
CA GLU A 413 8.27 -35.33 -12.21
C GLU A 413 9.61 -35.26 -11.46
N ARG A 414 10.41 -34.22 -11.71
CA ARG A 414 11.64 -33.96 -10.93
C ARG A 414 11.36 -33.80 -9.44
N THR A 415 10.32 -33.03 -9.07
CA THR A 415 9.97 -32.83 -7.66
C THR A 415 9.32 -34.07 -7.06
N ALA A 416 8.44 -34.77 -7.78
CA ALA A 416 7.85 -36.03 -7.35
C ALA A 416 8.90 -37.12 -7.08
N ALA A 417 9.94 -37.21 -7.92
CA ALA A 417 11.06 -38.14 -7.72
C ALA A 417 11.80 -37.91 -6.40
N THR A 418 11.90 -36.66 -5.92
CA THR A 418 12.49 -36.37 -4.61
C THR A 418 11.61 -36.87 -3.46
N LEU A 419 10.28 -36.75 -3.59
CA LEU A 419 9.35 -37.25 -2.57
C LEU A 419 9.29 -38.77 -2.55
N ARG A 420 9.37 -39.46 -3.69
CA ARG A 420 9.41 -40.93 -3.75
C ARG A 420 10.61 -41.51 -3.01
N ARG A 421 11.72 -40.77 -2.95
CA ARG A 421 12.90 -41.16 -2.16
C ARG A 421 12.69 -40.97 -0.65
N ALA A 422 11.90 -39.97 -0.26
CA ALA A 422 11.68 -39.59 1.13
C ALA A 422 10.52 -40.37 1.78
N ALA A 423 9.43 -40.62 1.05
CA ALA A 423 8.24 -41.33 1.50
C ALA A 423 8.09 -42.65 0.71
N LYS A 424 8.76 -43.70 1.19
CA LYS A 424 8.81 -45.01 0.50
C LYS A 424 7.50 -45.79 0.57
N ASP A 425 6.70 -45.52 1.59
CA ASP A 425 5.45 -46.24 1.86
C ASP A 425 4.24 -45.58 1.18
N THR A 426 4.47 -44.56 0.34
CA THR A 426 3.44 -43.77 -0.32
C THR A 426 3.56 -43.88 -1.83
N GLU A 427 2.46 -44.23 -2.51
CA GLU A 427 2.38 -44.17 -3.97
C GLU A 427 2.31 -42.71 -4.43
N ILE A 428 3.32 -42.21 -5.15
CA ILE A 428 3.35 -40.84 -5.64
C ILE A 428 3.16 -40.77 -7.16
N ILE A 429 2.06 -40.17 -7.58
CA ILE A 429 1.69 -39.95 -8.97
C ILE A 429 1.92 -38.48 -9.33
N ALA A 430 2.65 -38.21 -10.40
CA ALA A 430 2.75 -36.88 -10.99
C ALA A 430 1.92 -36.85 -12.28
N THR A 431 1.04 -35.87 -12.43
CA THR A 431 0.15 -35.76 -13.59
C THR A 431 -0.17 -34.30 -13.91
N THR A 432 -0.60 -34.05 -15.14
CA THR A 432 -1.16 -32.76 -15.56
C THR A 432 -2.70 -32.80 -15.67
N SER A 433 -3.31 -33.97 -15.48
CA SER A 433 -4.76 -34.15 -15.58
C SER A 433 -5.44 -34.00 -14.22
N TYR A 434 -6.41 -33.08 -14.18
CA TYR A 434 -7.29 -32.84 -13.03
C TYR A 434 -8.31 -33.97 -12.81
N ASP A 435 -8.56 -34.83 -13.80
CA ASP A 435 -9.51 -35.96 -13.67
C ASP A 435 -9.08 -36.97 -12.60
N THR A 436 -7.81 -36.96 -12.22
CA THR A 436 -7.27 -37.82 -11.16
C THR A 436 -7.69 -37.36 -9.76
N LEU A 437 -8.17 -36.11 -9.60
CA LEU A 437 -8.67 -35.60 -8.33
C LEU A 437 -9.86 -36.39 -7.78
N LYS A 438 -10.63 -37.06 -8.65
CA LYS A 438 -11.79 -37.86 -8.25
C LYS A 438 -11.44 -39.04 -7.34
N ASP A 439 -10.17 -39.41 -7.27
CA ASP A 439 -9.69 -40.47 -6.38
C ASP A 439 -9.36 -39.94 -4.97
N ALA A 440 -9.17 -38.63 -4.81
CA ALA A 440 -8.64 -38.01 -3.60
C ALA A 440 -9.70 -37.78 -2.52
N ASP A 441 -9.40 -38.18 -1.29
CA ASP A 441 -10.17 -37.88 -0.07
C ASP A 441 -9.83 -36.49 0.49
N LEU A 442 -8.55 -36.09 0.32
CA LEU A 442 -8.00 -34.82 0.76
C LEU A 442 -7.41 -34.11 -0.46
N ILE A 443 -7.83 -32.88 -0.71
CA ILE A 443 -7.32 -32.07 -1.82
C ILE A 443 -6.74 -30.80 -1.23
N PHE A 444 -5.48 -30.51 -1.55
CA PHE A 444 -4.83 -29.24 -1.24
C PHE A 444 -4.54 -28.52 -2.54
N THR A 445 -4.87 -27.24 -2.65
CA THR A 445 -4.64 -26.47 -3.87
C THR A 445 -3.99 -25.14 -3.56
N ALA A 446 -2.95 -24.81 -4.34
CA ALA A 446 -2.28 -23.52 -4.30
C ALA A 446 -1.76 -23.19 -5.71
N THR A 447 -2.62 -22.63 -6.56
CA THR A 447 -2.24 -22.24 -7.92
C THR A 447 -2.02 -20.74 -8.08
N SER A 448 -1.60 -20.36 -9.29
CA SER A 448 -1.49 -18.96 -9.72
C SER A 448 -2.44 -18.68 -10.89
N ASP A 449 -3.44 -19.55 -11.09
CA ASP A 449 -4.43 -19.35 -12.15
C ASP A 449 -5.40 -18.24 -11.74
N PRO A 450 -5.77 -17.32 -12.65
CA PRO A 450 -6.76 -16.31 -12.33
C PRO A 450 -8.19 -16.85 -12.26
N ASN A 451 -8.44 -18.09 -12.68
CA ASN A 451 -9.76 -18.71 -12.63
C ASN A 451 -9.74 -19.99 -11.79
N PRO A 452 -10.90 -20.43 -11.29
CA PRO A 452 -11.02 -21.76 -10.71
C PRO A 452 -10.54 -22.84 -11.68
N VAL A 453 -9.84 -23.83 -11.13
CA VAL A 453 -9.31 -25.00 -11.86
C VAL A 453 -9.92 -26.31 -11.36
N ILE A 454 -10.50 -26.30 -10.15
CA ILE A 454 -11.22 -27.43 -9.56
C ILE A 454 -12.72 -27.18 -9.69
N PHE A 455 -13.39 -28.08 -10.40
CA PHE A 455 -14.81 -28.03 -10.71
C PHE A 455 -15.51 -29.31 -10.23
N PRO A 456 -16.85 -29.36 -10.18
CA PRO A 456 -17.56 -30.49 -9.61
C PRO A 456 -17.21 -31.86 -10.17
N GLN A 457 -16.93 -31.95 -11.48
CA GLN A 457 -16.53 -33.21 -12.12
C GLN A 457 -15.18 -33.77 -11.64
N HIS A 458 -14.35 -32.95 -11.00
CA HIS A 458 -13.04 -33.35 -10.49
C HIS A 458 -13.12 -33.90 -9.06
N VAL A 459 -14.22 -33.74 -8.33
CA VAL A 459 -14.28 -33.95 -6.89
C VAL A 459 -15.28 -35.06 -6.54
N LYS A 460 -14.85 -36.02 -5.70
CA LYS A 460 -15.75 -37.05 -5.15
C LYS A 460 -16.51 -36.56 -3.93
N SER A 461 -17.68 -37.15 -3.68
CA SER A 461 -18.45 -36.89 -2.46
C SER A 461 -17.64 -37.18 -1.19
N GLY A 462 -17.85 -36.38 -0.15
CA GLY A 462 -17.15 -36.51 1.13
C GLY A 462 -15.70 -35.99 1.16
N ALA A 463 -15.16 -35.49 0.03
CA ALA A 463 -13.81 -34.97 -0.05
C ALA A 463 -13.65 -33.67 0.73
N TRP A 464 -12.49 -33.49 1.38
CA TRP A 464 -12.12 -32.23 2.01
C TRP A 464 -11.11 -31.49 1.14
N ILE A 465 -11.36 -30.21 0.91
CA ILE A 465 -10.58 -29.37 0.01
C ILE A 465 -10.04 -28.17 0.76
N PHE A 466 -8.72 -28.02 0.80
CA PHE A 466 -8.02 -26.89 1.37
C PHE A 466 -7.57 -25.97 0.25
N ASP A 467 -8.30 -24.87 0.08
CA ASP A 467 -8.10 -23.92 -1.02
C ASP A 467 -7.26 -22.72 -0.56
N GLU A 468 -5.97 -22.77 -0.88
CA GLU A 468 -5.01 -21.68 -0.65
C GLU A 468 -4.97 -20.70 -1.83
N GLY A 469 -5.67 -21.00 -2.92
CA GLY A 469 -5.75 -20.16 -4.10
C GLY A 469 -6.38 -18.81 -3.75
N ARG A 470 -5.73 -17.72 -4.16
CA ARG A 470 -6.31 -16.38 -4.16
C ARG A 470 -5.99 -15.70 -5.50
N PRO A 471 -6.93 -15.70 -6.47
CA PRO A 471 -8.35 -16.09 -6.40
C PRO A 471 -8.53 -17.59 -6.12
N ALA A 472 -9.72 -17.97 -5.62
CA ALA A 472 -10.02 -19.35 -5.25
C ALA A 472 -9.75 -20.31 -6.41
N ASP A 473 -9.01 -21.39 -6.13
CA ASP A 473 -8.75 -22.44 -7.12
C ASP A 473 -9.98 -23.34 -7.32
N VAL A 474 -10.89 -23.34 -6.35
CA VAL A 474 -12.11 -24.15 -6.32
C VAL A 474 -13.32 -23.33 -6.74
N ASP A 475 -14.07 -23.82 -7.71
CA ASP A 475 -15.32 -23.21 -8.14
C ASP A 475 -16.38 -23.33 -7.03
N GLU A 476 -17.19 -22.29 -6.84
CA GLU A 476 -18.23 -22.25 -5.78
C GLU A 476 -19.21 -23.43 -5.88
N SER A 477 -19.47 -23.92 -7.09
CA SER A 477 -20.38 -25.05 -7.32
C SER A 477 -19.89 -26.37 -6.71
N VAL A 478 -18.61 -26.50 -6.38
CA VAL A 478 -18.04 -27.68 -5.70
C VAL A 478 -18.63 -27.87 -4.30
N GLN A 479 -19.06 -26.78 -3.64
CA GLN A 479 -19.71 -26.86 -2.32
C GLN A 479 -21.07 -27.58 -2.36
N ALA A 480 -21.70 -27.69 -3.53
CA ALA A 480 -22.97 -28.39 -3.68
C ALA A 480 -22.83 -29.92 -3.69
N ILE A 481 -21.60 -30.46 -3.77
CA ILE A 481 -21.36 -31.90 -3.79
C ILE A 481 -21.60 -32.48 -2.38
N PRO A 482 -22.39 -33.55 -2.24
CA PRO A 482 -22.71 -34.12 -0.94
C PRO A 482 -21.46 -34.47 -0.11
N GLY A 483 -21.42 -33.96 1.13
CA GLY A 483 -20.36 -34.23 2.10
C GLY A 483 -19.03 -33.54 1.82
N VAL A 484 -18.90 -32.76 0.74
CA VAL A 484 -17.67 -32.01 0.47
C VAL A 484 -17.54 -30.83 1.43
N ARG A 485 -16.32 -30.59 1.91
CA ARG A 485 -15.97 -29.41 2.72
C ARG A 485 -14.88 -28.63 2.00
N VAL A 486 -15.15 -27.37 1.69
CA VAL A 486 -14.16 -26.43 1.15
C VAL A 486 -13.72 -25.52 2.29
N ILE A 487 -12.46 -25.65 2.67
CA ILE A 487 -11.83 -24.96 3.80
C ILE A 487 -10.88 -23.92 3.21
N PRO A 488 -11.07 -22.63 3.52
CA PRO A 488 -10.20 -21.57 3.03
C PRO A 488 -8.82 -21.71 3.69
N GLY A 489 -7.82 -21.93 2.86
CA GLY A 489 -6.43 -22.01 3.28
C GLY A 489 -5.79 -20.64 3.52
N GLY A 490 -4.70 -20.65 4.31
CA GLY A 490 -3.80 -19.50 4.43
C GLY A 490 -4.44 -18.29 5.10
N VAL A 491 -5.41 -18.49 6.00
CA VAL A 491 -6.06 -17.42 6.76
C VAL A 491 -5.52 -17.40 8.19
N VAL A 492 -5.21 -16.19 8.67
CA VAL A 492 -4.59 -15.97 9.97
C VAL A 492 -5.34 -14.88 10.70
N ARG A 493 -5.58 -15.08 12.00
CA ARG A 493 -6.07 -14.05 12.92
C ARG A 493 -4.87 -13.45 13.67
N PRO A 494 -4.52 -12.16 13.43
CA PRO A 494 -3.52 -11.47 14.21
C PRO A 494 -3.96 -11.30 15.68
N PRO A 495 -3.00 -11.19 16.62
CA PRO A 495 -3.31 -10.99 18.03
C PRO A 495 -3.91 -9.61 18.31
N GLY A 496 -4.64 -9.49 19.41
CA GLY A 496 -5.33 -8.26 19.81
C GLY A 496 -6.70 -8.12 19.17
N GLY A 497 -7.16 -6.88 19.03
CA GLY A 497 -8.45 -6.54 18.43
C GLY A 497 -8.25 -5.92 17.05
N MET A 498 -7.67 -6.67 16.12
CA MET A 498 -7.30 -6.13 14.82
C MET A 498 -8.53 -5.63 14.06
N THR A 499 -8.47 -4.38 13.58
CA THR A 499 -9.49 -3.79 12.73
C THR A 499 -8.89 -3.24 11.44
N SER A 500 -9.72 -3.18 10.41
CA SER A 500 -9.38 -2.61 9.10
C SER A 500 -10.47 -1.65 8.68
N ASN A 501 -10.11 -0.55 8.02
CA ASN A 501 -11.07 0.37 7.42
C ASN A 501 -11.55 -0.11 6.04
N ILE A 502 -10.96 -1.18 5.50
CA ILE A 502 -11.39 -1.84 4.26
C ILE A 502 -11.64 -3.33 4.52
N ASP A 503 -12.60 -3.91 3.82
CA ASP A 503 -12.79 -5.35 3.84
C ASP A 503 -11.71 -6.04 2.99
N LEU A 504 -10.90 -6.88 3.64
CA LEU A 504 -9.87 -7.68 2.98
C LEU A 504 -10.42 -8.98 2.37
N GLN A 505 -11.68 -9.33 2.64
CA GLN A 505 -12.36 -10.55 2.15
C GLN A 505 -11.84 -11.85 2.76
N PHE A 506 -11.33 -11.79 3.99
CA PHE A 506 -10.89 -12.96 4.76
C PHE A 506 -11.72 -13.16 6.05
N GLY A 507 -12.77 -12.36 6.24
CA GLY A 507 -13.55 -12.32 7.49
C GLY A 507 -13.03 -11.26 8.47
N GLU A 508 -13.89 -10.89 9.42
CA GLU A 508 -13.57 -9.85 10.40
C GLU A 508 -12.39 -10.29 11.28
N GLY A 509 -11.42 -9.37 11.47
CA GLY A 509 -10.22 -9.63 12.26
C GLY A 509 -9.22 -10.61 11.63
N GLN A 510 -9.38 -10.97 10.35
CA GLN A 510 -8.55 -11.98 9.68
C GLN A 510 -7.77 -11.38 8.50
N VAL A 511 -6.60 -11.96 8.22
CA VAL A 511 -5.69 -11.56 7.14
C VAL A 511 -5.14 -12.79 6.43
N PRO A 512 -4.67 -12.67 5.19
CA PRO A 512 -3.96 -13.77 4.55
C PRO A 512 -2.58 -14.00 5.21
N ALA A 513 -2.10 -15.24 5.16
CA ALA A 513 -0.84 -15.67 5.75
C ALA A 513 0.37 -14.87 5.22
N CYS A 514 0.35 -14.48 3.94
CA CYS A 514 1.40 -13.64 3.35
C CYS A 514 1.46 -12.24 3.98
N LEU A 515 0.32 -11.68 4.38
CA LEU A 515 0.26 -10.44 5.15
C LEU A 515 0.77 -10.69 6.56
N ALA A 516 0.32 -11.76 7.23
CA ALA A 516 0.83 -12.11 8.55
C ALA A 516 2.36 -12.31 8.60
N GLU A 517 2.98 -12.87 7.55
CA GLU A 517 4.45 -12.93 7.45
C GLU A 517 5.07 -11.54 7.53
N THR A 518 4.50 -10.58 6.79
CA THR A 518 4.95 -9.18 6.77
C THR A 518 4.91 -8.58 8.18
N LEU A 519 3.84 -8.87 8.94
CA LEU A 519 3.67 -8.39 10.31
C LEU A 519 4.66 -9.07 11.27
N ILE A 520 4.89 -10.37 11.13
CA ILE A 520 5.83 -11.13 11.97
C ILE A 520 7.26 -10.65 11.74
N ILE A 521 7.67 -10.41 10.49
CA ILE A 521 9.00 -9.83 10.20
C ILE A 521 9.13 -8.46 10.89
N ALA A 522 8.12 -7.59 10.76
CA ALA A 522 8.15 -6.27 11.37
C ALA A 522 8.22 -6.37 12.91
N ALA A 523 7.43 -7.25 13.51
CA ALA A 523 7.40 -7.43 14.97
C ALA A 523 8.69 -8.05 15.52
N THR A 524 9.29 -9.00 14.83
CA THR A 524 10.51 -9.68 15.29
C THR A 524 11.78 -8.88 14.97
N GLY A 525 11.76 -8.04 13.94
CA GLY A 525 12.96 -7.38 13.41
C GLY A 525 13.85 -8.33 12.59
N GLU A 526 13.38 -9.54 12.29
CA GLU A 526 14.15 -10.57 11.58
C GLU A 526 14.10 -10.38 10.05
N HIS A 527 14.52 -9.20 9.60
CA HIS A 527 14.45 -8.74 8.21
C HIS A 527 15.17 -9.67 7.20
N HIS A 528 16.15 -10.44 7.68
CA HIS A 528 16.91 -11.38 6.86
C HIS A 528 16.10 -12.62 6.44
N ARG A 529 14.99 -12.91 7.13
CA ARG A 529 14.12 -14.08 6.88
C ARG A 529 13.02 -13.82 5.84
N LYS A 530 13.09 -12.69 5.14
CA LYS A 530 12.17 -12.32 4.06
C LYS A 530 12.06 -13.41 2.98
N SER A 531 10.86 -13.58 2.45
CA SER A 531 10.60 -14.51 1.34
C SER A 531 10.76 -13.80 0.00
N LEU A 532 11.73 -14.22 -0.80
CA LEU A 532 11.99 -13.69 -2.14
C LEU A 532 12.31 -14.83 -3.12
N GLY A 533 11.99 -14.63 -4.40
CA GLY A 533 12.34 -15.58 -5.44
C GLY A 533 11.56 -16.90 -5.36
N GLN A 534 12.10 -17.94 -6.00
CA GLN A 534 11.43 -19.24 -6.17
C GLN A 534 11.71 -20.24 -5.05
N GLN A 535 12.56 -19.93 -4.08
CA GLN A 535 12.97 -20.87 -3.05
C GLN A 535 12.51 -20.37 -1.68
N THR A 536 11.96 -21.29 -0.90
CA THR A 536 11.58 -21.05 0.48
C THR A 536 12.38 -22.00 1.37
N LEU A 537 13.18 -21.44 2.28
CA LEU A 537 14.01 -22.21 3.19
C LEU A 537 13.13 -22.85 4.27
N THR A 538 13.37 -24.14 4.55
CA THR A 538 12.56 -24.88 5.55
C THR A 538 12.77 -24.32 6.97
N GLU A 539 13.96 -23.80 7.27
CA GLU A 539 14.23 -23.08 8.51
C GLU A 539 13.36 -21.83 8.68
N ASN A 540 13.08 -21.09 7.60
CA ASN A 540 12.23 -19.90 7.65
C ASN A 540 10.76 -20.30 7.87
N ILE A 541 10.29 -21.37 7.23
CA ILE A 541 8.94 -21.91 7.48
C ILE A 541 8.78 -22.23 8.97
N ASN A 542 9.73 -22.97 9.55
CA ASN A 542 9.68 -23.34 10.97
C ASN A 542 9.72 -22.12 11.87
N PHE A 543 10.61 -21.17 11.58
CA PHE A 543 10.71 -19.92 12.31
C PHE A 543 9.38 -19.17 12.32
N PHE A 544 8.72 -19.00 11.16
CA PHE A 544 7.47 -18.24 11.11
C PHE A 544 6.33 -18.93 11.86
N VAL A 545 6.23 -20.26 11.80
CA VAL A 545 5.24 -21.01 12.59
C VAL A 545 5.48 -20.81 14.10
N GLU A 546 6.72 -20.97 14.56
CA GLU A 546 7.06 -20.80 15.97
C GLU A 546 6.85 -19.36 16.45
N GLN A 547 7.25 -18.37 15.66
CA GLN A 547 7.10 -16.96 16.03
C GLN A 547 5.66 -16.49 15.95
N ALA A 548 4.87 -17.00 15.00
CA ALA A 548 3.45 -16.71 14.94
C ALA A 548 2.76 -17.11 16.25
N GLU A 549 3.00 -18.33 16.73
CA GLU A 549 2.45 -18.83 17.99
C GLU A 549 2.90 -17.96 19.18
N LYS A 550 4.20 -17.67 19.29
CA LYS A 550 4.74 -16.82 20.37
C LYS A 550 4.17 -15.40 20.38
N LEU A 551 3.94 -14.83 19.21
CA LEU A 551 3.39 -13.48 19.08
C LEU A 551 1.86 -13.46 19.21
N GLY A 552 1.20 -14.62 19.18
CA GLY A 552 -0.25 -14.79 19.34
C GLY A 552 -1.05 -14.77 18.04
N PHE A 553 -0.41 -14.97 16.88
CA PHE A 553 -1.11 -15.20 15.62
C PHE A 553 -1.70 -16.60 15.59
N GLN A 554 -2.94 -16.73 15.13
CA GLN A 554 -3.67 -18.00 15.07
C GLN A 554 -4.02 -18.33 13.62
N VAL A 555 -3.71 -19.55 13.18
CA VAL A 555 -4.23 -20.07 11.91
C VAL A 555 -5.72 -20.34 12.09
N VAL A 556 -6.52 -19.95 11.09
CA VAL A 556 -7.95 -20.21 11.07
C VAL A 556 -8.16 -21.48 10.26
N ASP A 557 -8.70 -22.50 10.91
CA ASP A 557 -8.97 -23.84 10.33
C ASP A 557 -10.47 -24.07 10.06
#